data_AF-A0A178UN97-F1
#
_entry.id   AF-A0A178UN97-F1
#
_cell.length_a   1.000
_cell.length_b   1.000
_cell.length_c   1.000
_cell.angle_alpha   90.00
_cell.angle_beta   90.00
_cell.angle_gamma   90.00
#
_symmetry.space_group_name_H-M   'P 1'
#
loop_
_entity.id
_entity.type
_entity.pdbx_description
1 polymer ?
#
loop_
_entity_poly.entity_id
_entity_poly.type
_entity_poly.pdbx_seq_one_letter_code
_entity_poly.pdbx_strand_id
1 'polypeptide(L)'
;MASGFCSLGLTVTTSLFSSHAITRRVLPILRWRSSSMSLSPLRHSRALSAATTVPISSSFTWDDVIETGRAEYNSSDLTGFFEKINRCNRGSEKLGEFIPFVIEEQIVGYIHKRFTEYLREFHDIFTFSQNGSCPDRVDGYVTLNLMLQKPEDRTRAVADVIKILGDKGIIPGIRNELYPVKPSFNAPVFFSLERAAAPYFGIKGYGVHMNGYVERDGQKLLWIGKRSLSKSTYPGMLDHLVAGGLVRFILVLYYPWLSADDESKFIMIQ
;
A
#
# COMPACT_ATOMS: atom_id res chain seq x y z
N MET A 1 -42.55 -4.70 -45.41
CA MET A 1 -43.65 -3.84 -44.93
C MET A 1 -43.58 -3.77 -43.41
N ALA A 2 -43.68 -2.56 -42.86
CA ALA A 2 -44.00 -2.15 -41.48
C ALA A 2 -43.26 -2.87 -40.32
N SER A 3 -42.26 -2.26 -39.67
CA SER A 3 -42.35 -1.20 -38.64
C SER A 3 -43.17 -1.59 -37.40
N GLY A 4 -42.48 -1.74 -36.26
CA GLY A 4 -43.07 -1.86 -34.93
C GLY A 4 -42.13 -1.28 -33.88
N PHE A 5 -42.14 0.04 -33.76
CA PHE A 5 -41.61 0.77 -32.61
C PHE A 5 -42.52 0.51 -31.40
N CYS A 6 -41.93 0.32 -30.21
CA CYS A 6 -42.63 0.59 -28.96
C CYS A 6 -41.66 1.27 -27.98
N SER A 7 -42.01 2.52 -27.66
CA SER A 7 -41.36 3.42 -26.70
C SER A 7 -42.20 3.43 -25.42
N LEU A 8 -41.56 3.23 -24.26
CA LEU A 8 -42.03 3.57 -22.92
C LEU A 8 -40.74 3.77 -22.11
N GLY A 9 -40.42 4.88 -21.46
CA GLY A 9 -41.21 6.00 -20.97
C GLY A 9 -40.61 6.34 -19.60
N LEU A 10 -39.76 7.38 -19.56
CA LEU A 10 -39.21 7.94 -18.32
C LEU A 10 -40.38 8.37 -17.42
N THR A 11 -40.44 7.88 -16.18
CA THR A 11 -41.34 8.43 -15.17
C THR A 11 -40.50 8.92 -13.99
N VAL A 12 -40.36 10.25 -13.93
CA VAL A 12 -39.86 10.99 -12.78
C VAL A 12 -40.99 11.02 -11.77
N THR A 13 -40.80 10.41 -10.61
CA THR A 13 -41.65 10.64 -9.44
C THR A 13 -40.87 11.38 -8.38
N THR A 14 -41.16 12.68 -8.31
CA THR A 14 -40.88 13.54 -7.17
C THR A 14 -41.65 13.04 -5.95
N SER A 15 -40.96 12.74 -4.85
CA SER A 15 -41.61 12.60 -3.54
C SER A 15 -40.97 13.53 -2.52
N LEU A 16 -41.87 14.14 -1.76
CA LEU A 16 -41.71 15.35 -1.00
C LEU A 16 -40.91 15.15 0.28
N PHE A 17 -40.20 16.22 0.65
CA PHE A 17 -39.61 16.46 1.95
C PHE A 17 -40.63 16.22 3.08
N SER A 18 -40.28 15.36 4.03
CA SER A 18 -40.85 15.35 5.37
C SER A 18 -39.72 15.56 6.36
N SER A 19 -39.70 16.75 6.94
CA SER A 19 -38.80 17.13 8.03
C SER A 19 -39.27 16.44 9.31
N HIS A 20 -38.49 15.47 9.79
CA HIS A 20 -38.55 15.06 11.19
C HIS A 20 -37.27 15.50 11.88
N ALA A 21 -37.45 16.40 12.86
CA ALA A 21 -36.42 16.95 13.70
C ALA A 21 -35.76 15.82 14.51
N ILE A 22 -34.50 15.52 14.21
CA ILE A 22 -33.66 14.68 15.05
C ILE A 22 -32.80 15.60 15.92
N THR A 23 -33.06 15.52 17.21
CA THR A 23 -32.38 16.20 18.31
C THR A 23 -30.87 16.02 18.19
N ARG A 24 -30.15 17.12 17.94
CA ARG A 24 -28.69 17.18 17.99
C ARG A 24 -28.21 16.85 19.40
N ARG A 25 -27.72 15.63 19.62
CA ARG A 25 -26.75 15.39 20.70
C ARG A 25 -25.40 15.89 20.23
N VAL A 26 -25.05 17.08 20.71
CA VAL A 26 -23.72 17.67 20.59
C VAL A 26 -22.75 16.75 21.36
N LEU A 27 -21.88 16.04 20.65
CA LEU A 27 -20.70 15.43 21.25
C LEU A 27 -19.72 16.56 21.61
N PRO A 28 -19.09 16.54 22.79
CA PRO A 28 -18.25 17.64 23.23
C PRO A 28 -17.01 17.76 22.33
N ILE A 29 -16.79 18.97 21.81
CA ILE A 29 -15.53 19.38 21.19
C ILE A 29 -14.46 19.33 22.29
N LEU A 30 -13.61 18.31 22.25
CA LEU A 30 -12.51 18.19 23.21
C LEU A 30 -11.42 19.19 22.80
N ARG A 31 -11.38 20.33 23.50
CA ARG A 31 -10.24 21.26 23.47
C ARG A 31 -9.00 20.53 24.00
N TRP A 32 -8.08 20.24 23.10
CA TRP A 32 -6.73 19.78 23.46
C TRP A 32 -6.01 20.88 24.26
N ARG A 33 -5.64 20.56 25.50
CA ARG A 33 -4.66 21.35 26.26
C ARG A 33 -3.26 20.89 25.84
N SER A 34 -2.48 21.82 25.31
CA SER A 34 -1.05 21.65 25.07
C SER A 34 -0.31 21.52 26.40
N SER A 35 0.10 20.31 26.76
CA SER A 35 1.08 20.10 27.82
C SER A 35 2.47 20.08 27.19
N SER A 36 3.23 21.16 27.37
CA SER A 36 4.63 21.23 26.96
C SER A 36 5.47 20.29 27.82
N MET A 37 5.86 19.13 27.28
CA MET A 37 6.91 18.30 27.87
C MET A 37 8.23 18.60 27.17
N SER A 38 9.15 19.19 27.93
CA SER A 38 10.54 19.43 27.56
C SER A 38 11.27 18.10 27.38
N LEU A 39 11.59 17.73 26.14
CA LEU A 39 12.47 16.63 25.81
C LEU A 39 13.91 17.13 25.70
N SER A 40 14.79 16.57 26.53
CA SER A 40 16.23 16.79 26.49
C SER A 40 16.84 16.28 25.18
N PRO A 41 17.86 16.95 24.60
CA PRO A 41 18.44 16.55 23.32
C PRO A 41 19.30 15.30 23.48
N LEU A 42 18.88 14.19 22.86
CA LEU A 42 19.71 12.99 22.72
C LEU A 42 20.80 13.25 21.67
N ARG A 43 22.05 13.12 22.13
CA ARG A 43 23.27 13.29 21.35
C ARG A 43 23.30 12.33 20.16
N HIS A 44 23.51 12.89 18.98
CA HIS A 44 23.82 12.14 17.77
C HIS A 44 25.26 11.62 17.84
N SER A 45 25.43 10.30 17.85
CA SER A 45 26.72 9.66 17.60
C SER A 45 26.79 9.23 16.14
N ARG A 46 27.66 9.90 15.37
CA ARG A 46 28.05 9.57 13.99
C ARG A 46 29.16 8.51 13.99
N ALA A 47 29.27 7.86 12.82
CA ALA A 47 30.37 7.03 12.27
C ALA A 47 30.38 5.54 12.66
N LEU A 48 30.65 4.57 11.79
CA LEU A 48 30.97 4.51 10.34
C LEU A 48 30.82 3.06 9.88
N SER A 49 30.28 2.84 8.68
CA SER A 49 30.78 1.80 7.77
C SER A 49 30.37 2.17 6.36
N ALA A 50 31.33 2.79 5.68
CA ALA A 50 31.25 3.16 4.28
C ALA A 50 31.35 1.88 3.45
N ALA A 51 30.20 1.31 3.09
CA ALA A 51 30.12 0.54 1.86
C ALA A 51 30.25 1.54 0.71
N THR A 52 31.15 1.27 -0.21
CA THR A 52 31.47 2.09 -1.39
C THR A 52 30.19 2.36 -2.20
N THR A 53 29.50 3.45 -1.88
CA THR A 53 28.43 3.98 -2.72
C THR A 53 29.08 4.59 -3.94
N VAL A 54 29.15 3.81 -5.02
CA VAL A 54 29.25 4.37 -6.36
C VAL A 54 28.07 5.35 -6.49
N PRO A 55 28.30 6.62 -6.87
CA PRO A 55 27.20 7.55 -7.04
C PRO A 55 26.34 7.02 -8.18
N ILE A 56 25.11 6.61 -7.89
CA ILE A 56 24.09 6.33 -8.91
C ILE A 56 23.65 7.70 -9.45
N SER A 57 24.47 8.24 -10.34
CA SER A 57 24.18 9.39 -11.18
C SER A 57 24.02 8.97 -12.65
N SER A 58 23.75 7.69 -12.93
CA SER A 58 23.26 7.30 -14.25
C SER A 58 21.74 7.25 -14.18
N SER A 59 21.08 8.28 -14.72
CA SER A 59 19.67 8.14 -15.06
C SER A 59 19.56 6.96 -16.01
N PHE A 60 18.88 5.89 -15.62
CA PHE A 60 18.63 4.76 -16.51
C PHE A 60 17.95 5.27 -17.79
N THR A 61 18.64 5.16 -18.93
CA THR A 61 18.24 5.64 -20.24
C THR A 61 17.77 4.47 -21.12
N TRP A 62 17.34 4.79 -22.34
CA TRP A 62 17.03 3.76 -23.32
C TRP A 62 18.28 3.18 -23.97
N ASP A 63 19.41 3.89 -23.94
CA ASP A 63 20.68 3.39 -24.45
C ASP A 63 21.18 2.21 -23.60
N ASP A 64 21.00 2.30 -22.27
CA ASP A 64 21.33 1.22 -21.33
C ASP A 64 20.56 -0.08 -21.64
N VAL A 65 19.30 0.04 -22.09
CA VAL A 65 18.47 -1.10 -22.49
C VAL A 65 19.03 -1.79 -23.73
N ILE A 66 19.38 -0.99 -24.74
CA ILE A 66 19.90 -1.50 -26.00
C ILE A 66 21.28 -2.13 -25.78
N GLU A 67 22.14 -1.51 -24.95
CA GLU A 67 23.45 -2.06 -24.61
C GLU A 67 23.33 -3.40 -23.87
N THR A 68 22.42 -3.50 -22.91
CA THR A 68 22.15 -4.76 -22.19
C THR A 68 21.64 -5.85 -23.13
N GLY A 69 20.79 -5.51 -24.10
CA GLY A 69 20.29 -6.46 -25.10
C GLY A 69 21.35 -6.96 -26.09
N ARG A 70 22.52 -6.31 -26.17
CA ARG A 70 23.64 -6.75 -27.03
C ARG A 70 24.64 -7.66 -26.31
N ALA A 71 24.59 -7.75 -24.98
CA ALA A 71 25.48 -8.62 -24.22
C ALA A 71 25.17 -10.09 -24.50
N GLU A 72 26.20 -10.93 -24.64
CA GLU A 72 26.02 -12.38 -24.78
C GLU A 72 25.35 -12.95 -23.52
N TYR A 73 24.06 -13.29 -23.65
CA TYR A 73 23.30 -13.90 -22.56
C TYR A 73 23.67 -15.37 -22.40
N ASN A 74 24.41 -15.70 -21.35
CA ASN A 74 24.60 -17.09 -20.96
C ASN A 74 23.34 -17.60 -20.24
N SER A 75 22.47 -18.29 -20.98
CA SER A 75 21.19 -18.80 -20.47
C SER A 75 21.27 -19.74 -19.27
N SER A 76 22.46 -20.26 -18.94
CA SER A 76 22.67 -21.15 -17.79
C SER A 76 22.97 -20.40 -16.48
N ASP A 77 23.33 -19.11 -16.53
CA ASP A 77 23.59 -18.32 -15.34
C ASP A 77 22.31 -17.66 -14.80
N LEU A 78 21.77 -18.23 -13.73
CA LEU A 78 20.56 -17.74 -13.06
C LEU A 78 20.87 -16.88 -11.83
N THR A 79 22.13 -16.57 -11.56
CA THR A 79 22.57 -15.89 -10.32
C THR A 79 21.84 -14.55 -10.14
N GLY A 80 21.72 -13.77 -11.22
CA GLY A 80 21.01 -12.49 -11.21
C GLY A 80 19.53 -12.62 -10.84
N PHE A 81 18.83 -13.67 -11.30
CA PHE A 81 17.43 -13.91 -10.92
C PHE A 81 17.29 -14.26 -9.43
N PHE A 82 18.15 -15.13 -8.92
CA PHE A 82 18.16 -15.48 -7.50
C PHE A 82 18.47 -14.27 -6.61
N GLU A 83 19.38 -13.38 -7.03
CA GLU A 83 19.64 -12.14 -6.30
C GLU A 83 18.38 -11.26 -6.19
N LYS A 84 17.60 -11.12 -7.28
CA LYS A 84 16.33 -10.38 -7.25
C LYS A 84 15.30 -11.04 -6.34
N ILE A 85 15.16 -12.37 -6.39
CA ILE A 85 14.26 -13.12 -5.50
C ILE A 85 14.66 -12.90 -4.04
N ASN A 86 15.94 -13.03 -3.71
CA ASN A 86 16.45 -12.84 -2.35
C ASN A 86 16.23 -11.40 -1.87
N ARG A 87 16.44 -10.40 -2.73
CA ARG A 87 16.19 -8.99 -2.39
C ARG A 87 14.72 -8.71 -2.08
N CYS A 88 13.79 -9.39 -2.77
CA CYS A 88 12.35 -9.28 -2.50
C CYS A 88 11.92 -10.01 -1.21
N ASN A 89 12.67 -11.04 -0.77
CA ASN A 89 12.35 -11.85 0.40
C ASN A 89 13.24 -11.54 1.63
N ARG A 90 13.93 -10.39 1.63
CA ARG A 90 14.75 -9.93 2.75
C ARG A 90 13.90 -9.60 3.99
N GLY A 91 14.51 -9.67 5.18
CA GLY A 91 13.90 -9.21 6.43
C GLY A 91 13.18 -10.29 7.22
N SER A 92 13.14 -11.53 6.74
CA SER A 92 12.61 -12.68 7.49
C SER A 92 13.42 -12.91 8.78
N GLU A 93 14.71 -12.61 8.75
CA GLU A 93 15.62 -12.64 9.90
C GLU A 93 15.25 -11.63 11.00
N LYS A 94 14.46 -10.60 10.65
CA LYS A 94 14.06 -9.52 11.56
C LYS A 94 12.67 -9.71 12.14
N LEU A 95 12.05 -10.87 11.98
CA LEU A 95 10.68 -11.11 12.44
C LEU A 95 10.49 -10.77 13.93
N GLY A 96 11.51 -11.00 14.76
CA GLY A 96 11.51 -10.63 16.17
C GLY A 96 11.45 -9.12 16.47
N GLU A 97 11.66 -8.25 15.48
CA GLU A 97 11.50 -6.79 15.58
C GLU A 97 10.06 -6.32 15.34
N PHE A 98 9.17 -7.23 14.92
CA PHE A 98 7.78 -6.92 14.60
C PHE A 98 6.81 -7.53 15.61
N ILE A 99 5.66 -6.89 15.76
CA ILE A 99 4.53 -7.32 16.58
C ILE A 99 3.37 -7.64 15.64
N PRO A 100 2.72 -8.81 15.78
CA PRO A 100 1.52 -9.14 15.00
C PRO A 100 0.43 -8.08 15.15
N PHE A 101 -0.17 -7.67 14.03
CA PHE A 101 -1.40 -6.89 13.98
C PHE A 101 -2.56 -7.84 13.70
N VAL A 102 -3.46 -7.95 14.67
CA VAL A 102 -4.52 -8.97 14.71
C VAL A 102 -5.88 -8.29 14.67
N ILE A 103 -6.78 -8.81 13.84
CA ILE A 103 -8.18 -8.41 13.78
C ILE A 103 -9.01 -9.69 13.75
N GLU A 104 -9.99 -9.82 14.64
CA GLU A 104 -10.86 -11.00 14.72
C GLU A 104 -10.06 -12.32 14.75
N GLU A 105 -9.02 -12.37 15.61
CA GLU A 105 -8.11 -13.52 15.78
C GLU A 105 -7.25 -13.88 14.56
N GLN A 106 -7.33 -13.09 13.49
CA GLN A 106 -6.54 -13.28 12.28
C GLN A 106 -5.38 -12.27 12.21
N ILE A 107 -4.17 -12.75 11.91
CA ILE A 107 -3.03 -11.87 11.64
C ILE A 107 -3.25 -11.22 10.27
N VAL A 108 -3.36 -9.90 10.27
CA VAL A 108 -3.56 -9.09 9.05
C VAL A 108 -2.31 -8.32 8.65
N GLY A 109 -1.32 -8.25 9.54
CA GLY A 109 -0.02 -7.63 9.25
C GLY A 109 0.95 -7.73 10.43
N TYR A 110 2.08 -7.05 10.28
CA TYR A 110 3.16 -7.02 11.26
C TYR A 110 3.68 -5.59 11.41
N ILE A 111 3.63 -5.07 12.63
CA ILE A 111 4.02 -3.70 12.93
C ILE A 111 5.39 -3.69 13.59
N HIS A 112 6.32 -2.90 13.07
CA HIS A 112 7.64 -2.77 13.67
C HIS A 112 7.53 -2.20 15.10
N LYS A 113 8.24 -2.77 16.08
CA LYS A 113 8.17 -2.37 17.51
C LYS A 113 8.30 -0.86 17.72
N ARG A 114 9.26 -0.20 17.06
CA ARG A 114 9.43 1.27 17.14
C ARG A 114 8.22 2.06 16.63
N PHE A 115 7.52 1.56 15.61
CA PHE A 115 6.32 2.23 15.11
C PHE A 115 5.14 2.12 16.09
N THR A 116 5.11 1.06 16.91
CA THR A 116 4.06 0.93 17.93
C THR A 116 4.09 2.03 18.98
N GLU A 117 5.23 2.68 19.22
CA GLU A 117 5.36 3.80 20.15
C GLU A 117 4.43 4.95 19.76
N TYR A 118 4.30 5.24 18.46
CA TYR A 118 3.36 6.25 17.96
C TYR A 118 1.91 5.81 18.09
N LEU A 119 1.62 4.52 17.92
CA LEU A 119 0.26 3.98 18.03
C LEU A 119 -0.26 3.97 19.46
N ARG A 120 0.63 3.90 20.46
CA ARG A 120 0.26 3.95 21.90
C ARG A 120 -0.37 5.28 22.32
N GLU A 121 -0.10 6.37 21.60
CA GLU A 121 -0.79 7.66 21.83
C GLU A 121 -2.30 7.54 21.59
N PHE A 122 -2.73 6.61 20.75
CA PHE A 122 -4.12 6.43 20.31
C PHE A 122 -4.78 5.21 20.97
N HIS A 123 -4.73 5.16 22.31
CA HIS A 123 -5.26 4.06 23.13
C HIS A 123 -6.78 3.81 22.95
N ASP A 124 -7.54 4.81 22.51
CA ASP A 124 -8.95 4.64 22.17
C ASP A 124 -9.16 3.80 20.90
N ILE A 125 -8.13 3.72 20.03
CA ILE A 125 -8.20 3.03 18.74
C ILE A 125 -7.38 1.73 18.75
N PHE A 126 -6.18 1.74 19.32
CA PHE A 126 -5.27 0.59 19.34
C PHE A 126 -5.12 0.02 20.75
N THR A 127 -5.32 -1.28 20.86
CA THR A 127 -5.09 -2.05 22.09
C THR A 127 -3.86 -2.93 21.93
N PHE A 128 -3.07 -3.02 23.00
CA PHE A 128 -1.87 -3.85 23.06
C PHE A 128 -2.08 -4.96 24.07
N SER A 129 -2.11 -6.21 23.60
CA SER A 129 -2.20 -7.38 24.49
C SER A 129 -0.79 -7.81 24.90
N GLN A 130 -0.63 -8.20 26.16
CA GLN A 130 0.53 -8.93 26.67
C GLN A 130 0.05 -10.32 27.09
N ASN A 131 0.61 -11.37 26.51
CA ASN A 131 0.44 -12.71 27.06
C ASN A 131 1.38 -12.82 28.26
N GLY A 132 0.80 -12.91 29.46
CA GLY A 132 1.54 -13.21 30.67
C GLY A 132 2.12 -14.63 30.62
N SER A 133 3.31 -14.80 31.21
CA SER A 133 3.89 -16.03 31.80
C SER A 133 4.99 -16.80 31.06
N CYS A 134 5.55 -16.35 29.93
CA CYS A 134 6.76 -16.98 29.35
C CYS A 134 7.81 -15.94 28.93
N PRO A 135 9.00 -15.92 29.56
CA PRO A 135 10.08 -14.96 29.23
C PRO A 135 10.67 -15.10 27.81
N ASP A 136 10.49 -16.25 27.15
CA ASP A 136 11.12 -16.59 25.88
C ASP A 136 10.26 -16.33 24.63
N ARG A 137 9.02 -15.83 24.80
CA ARG A 137 8.17 -15.45 23.67
C ARG A 137 7.97 -13.95 23.64
N VAL A 138 8.08 -13.38 22.44
CA VAL A 138 7.79 -11.96 22.15
C VAL A 138 6.27 -11.80 22.13
N ASP A 139 5.66 -11.91 23.31
CA ASP A 139 4.30 -12.44 23.46
C ASP A 139 3.24 -11.33 23.55
N GLY A 140 3.08 -10.56 22.48
CA GLY A 140 2.02 -9.56 22.41
C GLY A 140 1.54 -9.33 20.99
N TYR A 141 0.36 -8.73 20.85
CA TYR A 141 -0.18 -8.32 19.57
C TYR A 141 -0.82 -6.94 19.69
N VAL A 142 -0.90 -6.24 18.56
CA VAL A 142 -1.68 -5.02 18.41
C VAL A 142 -3.03 -5.39 17.80
N THR A 143 -4.11 -4.84 18.34
CA THR A 143 -5.47 -4.97 17.77
C THR A 143 -6.18 -3.63 17.78
N LEU A 144 -7.32 -3.54 17.11
CA LEU A 144 -8.21 -2.39 17.23
C LEU A 144 -9.12 -2.54 18.47
N ASN A 145 -9.57 -1.41 19.00
CA ASN A 145 -10.53 -1.37 20.10
C ASN A 145 -11.79 -2.18 19.73
N LEU A 146 -12.26 -3.03 20.65
CA LEU A 146 -13.42 -3.92 20.48
C LEU A 146 -14.73 -3.17 20.19
N MET A 147 -14.80 -1.88 20.53
CA MET A 147 -15.94 -1.03 20.20
C MET A 147 -16.05 -0.73 18.70
N LEU A 148 -14.97 -0.90 17.92
CA LEU A 148 -14.94 -0.72 16.48
C LEU A 148 -15.34 -2.02 15.76
N GLN A 149 -16.64 -2.29 15.73
CA GLN A 149 -17.17 -3.54 15.18
C GLN A 149 -17.30 -3.53 13.66
N LYS A 150 -17.67 -2.40 13.05
CA LYS A 150 -17.94 -2.32 11.61
C LYS A 150 -16.68 -1.96 10.82
N PRO A 151 -16.47 -2.53 9.61
CA PRO A 151 -15.35 -2.18 8.75
C PRO A 151 -15.23 -0.67 8.46
N GLU A 152 -16.35 0.02 8.31
CA GLU A 152 -16.39 1.46 8.03
C GLU A 152 -15.92 2.28 9.25
N ASP A 153 -16.24 1.82 10.46
CA ASP A 153 -15.85 2.51 11.70
C ASP A 153 -14.37 2.31 11.98
N ARG A 154 -13.85 1.08 11.77
CA ARG A 154 -12.41 0.79 11.80
C ARG A 154 -11.65 1.64 10.79
N THR A 155 -12.16 1.71 9.54
CA THR A 155 -11.56 2.51 8.46
C THR A 155 -11.46 3.98 8.85
N ARG A 156 -12.54 4.57 9.37
CA ARG A 156 -12.58 5.98 9.75
C ARG A 156 -11.64 6.27 10.92
N ALA A 157 -11.72 5.47 11.97
CA ALA A 157 -10.90 5.62 13.17
C ALA A 157 -9.41 5.53 12.86
N VAL A 158 -9.01 4.54 12.05
CA VAL A 158 -7.61 4.40 11.64
C VAL A 158 -7.20 5.54 10.70
N ALA A 159 -8.06 5.96 9.76
CA ALA A 159 -7.77 7.07 8.85
C ALA A 159 -7.46 8.38 9.59
N ASP A 160 -8.19 8.69 10.68
CA ASP A 160 -7.91 9.87 11.50
C ASP A 160 -6.51 9.80 12.14
N VAL A 161 -6.10 8.61 12.61
CA VAL A 161 -4.74 8.38 13.13
C VAL A 161 -3.70 8.54 12.02
N ILE A 162 -3.91 7.93 10.84
CA ILE A 162 -2.97 8.04 9.72
C ILE A 162 -2.81 9.48 9.27
N LYS A 163 -3.89 10.27 9.26
CA LYS A 163 -3.83 11.70 8.94
C LYS A 163 -2.91 12.44 9.90
N ILE A 164 -3.08 12.24 11.21
CA ILE A 164 -2.22 12.87 12.24
C ILE A 164 -0.76 12.44 12.07
N LEU A 165 -0.50 11.15 11.82
CA LEU A 165 0.86 10.64 11.61
C LEU A 165 1.47 11.15 10.29
N GLY A 166 0.64 11.38 9.26
CA GLY A 166 1.04 12.01 8.02
C GLY A 166 1.41 13.48 8.19
N ASP A 167 0.60 14.24 8.93
CA ASP A 167 0.84 15.66 9.25
C ASP A 167 2.14 15.83 10.09
N LYS A 168 2.45 14.85 10.95
CA LYS A 168 3.72 14.76 11.70
C LYS A 168 4.92 14.31 10.85
N GLY A 169 4.72 13.94 9.58
CA GLY A 169 5.76 13.43 8.69
C GLY A 169 6.24 11.99 8.99
N ILE A 170 5.56 11.28 9.89
CA ILE A 170 5.90 9.90 10.28
C ILE A 170 5.51 8.92 9.15
N ILE A 171 4.35 9.15 8.52
CA ILE A 171 3.88 8.43 7.33
C ILE A 171 3.84 9.43 6.17
N PRO A 172 4.95 9.62 5.45
CA PRO A 172 4.99 10.55 4.32
C PRO A 172 4.26 9.98 3.10
N GLY A 173 3.91 10.87 2.17
CA GLY A 173 3.43 10.48 0.84
C GLY A 173 2.02 9.89 0.82
N ILE A 174 1.09 10.45 1.60
CA ILE A 174 -0.34 10.13 1.58
C ILE A 174 -0.88 10.21 0.15
N ARG A 175 -1.65 9.20 -0.27
CA ARG A 175 -2.13 9.04 -1.65
C ARG A 175 -3.63 9.18 -1.80
N ASN A 176 -4.37 9.23 -0.69
CA ASN A 176 -5.83 9.14 -0.66
C ASN A 176 -6.34 7.87 -1.38
N GLU A 177 -5.62 6.77 -1.16
CA GLU A 177 -5.79 5.52 -1.88
C GLU A 177 -5.90 4.40 -0.85
N LEU A 178 -7.05 3.73 -0.77
CA LEU A 178 -7.32 2.76 0.27
C LEU A 178 -6.99 1.34 -0.17
N TYR A 179 -6.20 0.63 0.63
CA TYR A 179 -5.92 -0.80 0.50
C TYR A 179 -6.83 -1.62 1.42
N PRO A 180 -7.30 -2.80 0.97
CA PRO A 180 -8.07 -3.71 1.82
C PRO A 180 -7.15 -4.38 2.86
N VAL A 181 -7.55 -4.35 4.13
CA VAL A 181 -6.91 -5.11 5.20
C VAL A 181 -7.65 -6.43 5.39
N LYS A 182 -6.98 -7.53 5.03
CA LYS A 182 -7.54 -8.89 5.07
C LYS A 182 -6.42 -9.93 5.26
N PRO A 183 -6.72 -11.11 5.82
CA PRO A 183 -5.70 -12.11 6.14
C PRO A 183 -5.21 -12.88 4.89
N SER A 184 -6.01 -12.95 3.83
CA SER A 184 -5.65 -13.60 2.57
C SER A 184 -6.38 -12.98 1.38
N PHE A 185 -6.01 -13.36 0.15
CA PHE A 185 -6.55 -12.74 -1.07
C PHE A 185 -8.08 -12.93 -1.21
N ASN A 186 -8.60 -14.11 -0.89
CA ASN A 186 -10.03 -14.43 -1.00
C ASN A 186 -10.81 -14.19 0.30
N ALA A 187 -10.15 -13.73 1.37
CA ALA A 187 -10.82 -13.46 2.63
C ALA A 187 -11.65 -12.16 2.57
N PRO A 188 -12.70 -12.05 3.41
CA PRO A 188 -13.41 -10.80 3.63
C PRO A 188 -12.47 -9.67 4.09
N VAL A 189 -12.86 -8.44 3.77
CA VAL A 189 -12.12 -7.24 4.18
C VAL A 189 -12.56 -6.81 5.56
N PHE A 190 -11.63 -6.70 6.50
CA PHE A 190 -11.93 -6.25 7.85
C PHE A 190 -12.09 -4.75 7.96
N PHE A 191 -11.29 -3.98 7.20
CA PHE A 191 -11.38 -2.54 7.03
C PHE A 191 -10.43 -2.09 5.90
N SER A 192 -10.42 -0.80 5.60
CA SER A 192 -9.53 -0.20 4.59
C SER A 192 -8.47 0.71 5.23
N LEU A 193 -7.26 0.68 4.70
CA LEU A 193 -6.11 1.43 5.20
C LEU A 193 -5.50 2.28 4.07
N GLU A 194 -5.11 3.51 4.35
CA GLU A 194 -4.35 4.34 3.41
C GLU A 194 -3.08 3.61 2.90
N ARG A 195 -2.87 3.62 1.58
CA ARG A 195 -1.79 2.91 0.89
C ARG A 195 -0.42 3.29 1.42
N ALA A 196 -0.20 4.56 1.73
CA ALA A 196 1.06 5.01 2.33
C ALA A 196 1.36 4.37 3.69
N ALA A 197 0.32 3.99 4.45
CA ALA A 197 0.45 3.33 5.74
C ALA A 197 0.64 1.81 5.63
N ALA A 198 0.36 1.19 4.48
CA ALA A 198 0.42 -0.27 4.32
C ALA A 198 1.78 -0.89 4.75
N PRO A 199 2.95 -0.31 4.42
CA PRO A 199 4.24 -0.83 4.87
C PRO A 199 4.46 -0.73 6.39
N TYR A 200 3.86 0.27 7.04
CA TYR A 200 3.99 0.49 8.50
C TYR A 200 3.16 -0.51 9.31
N PHE A 201 2.01 -0.90 8.76
CA PHE A 201 1.16 -1.94 9.34
C PHE A 201 1.54 -3.36 8.87
N GLY A 202 2.47 -3.47 7.92
CA GLY A 202 2.92 -4.74 7.34
C GLY A 202 1.77 -5.56 6.77
N ILE A 203 0.73 -4.91 6.23
CA ILE A 203 -0.41 -5.62 5.65
C ILE A 203 -0.04 -6.24 4.31
N LYS A 204 -0.79 -7.25 3.89
CA LYS A 204 -0.65 -7.84 2.55
C LYS A 204 -1.14 -6.84 1.50
N GLY A 205 -0.24 -6.40 0.62
CA GLY A 205 -0.57 -5.66 -0.60
C GLY A 205 -0.86 -6.63 -1.75
N TYR A 206 -1.85 -6.30 -2.58
CA TYR A 206 -2.17 -7.04 -3.79
C TYR A 206 -2.04 -6.14 -5.01
N GLY A 207 -1.63 -6.71 -6.13
CA GLY A 207 -1.47 -5.97 -7.38
C GLY A 207 -1.72 -6.87 -8.59
N VAL A 208 -1.92 -6.22 -9.73
CA VAL A 208 -2.06 -6.87 -11.04
C VAL A 208 -0.92 -6.41 -11.91
N HIS A 209 -0.32 -7.36 -12.62
CA HIS A 209 0.75 -7.13 -13.58
C HIS A 209 0.40 -7.84 -14.88
N MET A 210 0.54 -7.14 -16.02
CA MET A 210 0.22 -7.66 -17.34
C MET A 210 1.46 -7.60 -18.23
N ASN A 211 1.83 -8.75 -18.78
CA ASN A 211 2.82 -8.86 -19.85
C ASN A 211 2.11 -8.73 -21.19
N GLY A 212 2.49 -7.76 -22.00
CA GLY A 212 2.06 -7.66 -23.39
C GLY A 212 3.19 -8.05 -24.32
N TYR A 213 2.95 -8.94 -25.27
CA TYR A 213 3.96 -9.33 -26.26
C TYR A 213 3.34 -9.39 -27.65
N VAL A 214 4.18 -9.32 -28.68
CA VAL A 214 3.79 -9.57 -30.08
C VAL A 214 4.78 -10.55 -30.72
N GLU A 215 4.35 -11.22 -31.77
CA GLU A 215 5.22 -12.05 -32.59
C GLU A 215 5.48 -11.34 -33.92
N ARG A 216 6.76 -11.19 -34.28
CA ARG A 216 7.21 -10.64 -35.57
C ARG A 216 8.37 -11.47 -36.07
N ASP A 217 8.31 -11.90 -37.33
CA ASP A 217 9.39 -12.65 -37.99
C ASP A 217 9.87 -13.88 -37.19
N GLY A 218 8.94 -14.58 -36.54
CA GLY A 218 9.22 -15.76 -35.71
C GLY A 218 9.82 -15.46 -34.33
N GLN A 219 9.92 -14.19 -33.94
CA GLN A 219 10.46 -13.75 -32.66
C GLN A 219 9.36 -13.17 -31.76
N LYS A 220 9.42 -13.48 -30.46
CA LYS A 220 8.56 -12.86 -29.45
C LYS A 220 9.21 -11.58 -28.95
N LEU A 221 8.47 -10.48 -29.03
CA LEU A 221 8.91 -9.18 -28.56
C LEU A 221 8.01 -8.76 -27.39
N LEU A 222 8.58 -8.29 -26.28
CA LEU A 222 7.85 -7.88 -25.08
C LEU A 222 7.70 -6.35 -25.02
N TRP A 223 6.50 -5.87 -24.72
CA TRP A 223 6.26 -4.47 -24.38
C TRP A 223 6.76 -4.17 -22.97
N ILE A 224 7.70 -3.24 -22.85
CA ILE A 224 8.19 -2.74 -21.58
C ILE A 224 7.81 -1.26 -21.43
N GLY A 225 7.21 -0.93 -20.30
CA GLY A 225 6.91 0.45 -19.92
C GLY A 225 8.08 1.09 -19.20
N LYS A 226 8.30 2.39 -19.38
CA LYS A 226 9.18 3.19 -18.51
C LYS A 226 8.33 4.12 -17.66
N ARG A 227 8.49 3.99 -16.33
CA ARG A 227 7.73 4.76 -15.35
C ARG A 227 8.04 6.24 -15.47
N SER A 228 7.02 7.10 -15.39
CA SER A 228 7.20 8.55 -15.34
C SER A 228 8.09 8.94 -14.16
N LEU A 229 8.90 9.99 -14.35
CA LEU A 229 9.78 10.53 -13.31
C LEU A 229 8.98 11.17 -12.15
N SER A 230 7.69 11.48 -12.36
CA SER A 230 6.80 12.02 -11.33
C SER A 230 6.26 10.96 -10.36
N LYS A 231 6.48 9.66 -10.61
CA LYS A 231 6.01 8.59 -9.72
C LYS A 231 6.76 8.62 -8.38
N SER A 232 6.01 8.55 -7.29
CA SER A 232 6.56 8.54 -5.93
C SER A 232 7.42 7.33 -5.60
N THR A 233 7.19 6.20 -6.29
CA THR A 233 7.99 4.99 -6.16
C THR A 233 8.58 4.59 -7.50
N TYR A 234 9.89 4.27 -7.48
CA TYR A 234 10.66 3.79 -8.63
C TYR A 234 10.52 4.68 -9.89
N PRO A 235 10.74 6.01 -9.80
CA PRO A 235 10.65 6.90 -10.96
C PRO A 235 11.68 6.52 -12.02
N GLY A 236 11.30 6.53 -13.30
CA GLY A 236 12.20 6.25 -14.42
C GLY A 236 12.60 4.79 -14.62
N MET A 237 12.20 3.88 -13.72
CA MET A 237 12.49 2.45 -13.82
C MET A 237 11.61 1.78 -14.89
N LEU A 238 12.07 0.63 -15.40
CA LEU A 238 11.27 -0.22 -16.29
C LEU A 238 10.18 -0.95 -15.51
N ASP A 239 9.06 -1.22 -16.17
CA ASP A 239 7.89 -1.89 -15.62
C ASP A 239 7.19 -2.73 -16.70
N HIS A 240 6.21 -3.52 -16.27
CA HIS A 240 5.32 -4.25 -17.17
C HIS A 240 4.50 -3.29 -18.04
N LEU A 241 3.86 -3.83 -19.09
CA LEU A 241 2.94 -3.05 -19.94
C LEU A 241 1.85 -2.37 -19.09
N VAL A 242 1.28 -3.11 -18.13
CA VAL A 242 0.39 -2.56 -17.11
C VAL A 242 0.74 -3.15 -15.75
N ALA A 243 0.84 -2.29 -14.74
CA ALA A 243 1.05 -2.68 -13.35
C ALA A 243 0.35 -1.73 -12.39
N GLY A 244 -0.34 -2.26 -11.37
CA GLY A 244 -1.06 -1.45 -10.39
C GLY A 244 -1.41 -2.20 -9.11
N GLY A 245 -1.58 -1.45 -8.02
CA GLY A 245 -2.09 -1.99 -6.75
C GLY A 245 -3.62 -2.14 -6.80
N LEU A 246 -4.15 -3.16 -6.14
CA LEU A 246 -5.59 -3.42 -6.04
C LEU A 246 -6.20 -2.69 -4.83
N VAL A 247 -7.03 -1.68 -5.10
CA VAL A 247 -7.59 -0.73 -4.11
C VAL A 247 -9.03 -1.01 -3.68
N ARG A 248 -9.72 -1.92 -4.34
CA ARG A 248 -10.99 -2.53 -3.89
C ARG A 248 -11.25 -3.71 -4.83
N PHE A 249 -12.26 -4.54 -4.57
CA PHE A 249 -12.71 -5.59 -5.49
C PHE A 249 -13.32 -4.99 -6.78
N ILE A 250 -12.56 -4.19 -7.51
CA ILE A 250 -12.82 -3.91 -8.91
C ILE A 250 -12.35 -5.14 -9.66
N LEU A 251 -13.21 -5.68 -10.52
CA LEU A 251 -12.93 -6.85 -11.34
C LEU A 251 -11.56 -6.68 -12.01
N VAL A 252 -10.68 -7.67 -11.84
CA VAL A 252 -9.30 -7.69 -12.36
C VAL A 252 -9.25 -7.40 -13.88
N LEU A 253 -10.36 -7.54 -14.59
CA LEU A 253 -10.49 -7.25 -16.02
C LEU A 253 -10.64 -5.75 -16.37
N TYR A 254 -11.16 -4.92 -15.46
CA TYR A 254 -11.36 -3.47 -15.71
C TYR A 254 -10.21 -2.61 -15.20
N TYR A 255 -9.51 -3.08 -14.17
CA TYR A 255 -8.47 -2.31 -13.50
C TYR A 255 -7.22 -1.99 -14.37
N PRO A 256 -6.75 -2.88 -15.26
CA PRO A 256 -5.58 -2.60 -16.10
C PRO A 256 -5.75 -1.36 -16.98
N TRP A 257 -6.96 -1.11 -17.48
CA TRP A 257 -7.26 0.04 -18.34
C TRP A 257 -7.32 1.38 -17.58
N LEU A 258 -7.64 1.34 -16.28
CA LEU A 258 -7.66 2.52 -15.39
C LEU A 258 -6.26 2.87 -14.83
N SER A 259 -5.36 1.89 -14.74
CA SER A 259 -4.00 2.08 -14.22
C SER A 259 -2.96 2.36 -15.30
N ALA A 260 -3.33 2.33 -16.57
CA ALA A 260 -2.48 2.80 -17.65
C ALA A 260 -2.37 4.32 -17.55
N ASP A 261 -1.18 4.84 -17.21
CA ASP A 261 -0.95 6.28 -17.19
C ASP A 261 -0.81 6.80 -18.62
N ASP A 262 -1.48 7.91 -18.94
CA ASP A 262 -1.42 8.59 -20.25
C ASP A 262 -0.01 9.11 -20.62
N GLU A 263 0.93 9.15 -19.66
CA GLU A 263 2.33 9.57 -19.87
C GLU A 263 3.32 8.41 -20.04
N SER A 264 2.84 7.18 -20.13
CA SER A 264 3.70 5.99 -20.24
C SER A 264 4.35 5.92 -21.63
N LYS A 265 5.68 5.91 -21.68
CA LYS A 265 6.42 5.58 -22.92
C LYS A 265 6.67 4.08 -22.96
N PHE A 266 6.30 3.44 -24.06
CA PHE A 266 6.46 2.01 -24.29
C PHE A 266 7.52 1.73 -25.35
N ILE A 267 8.34 0.70 -25.14
CA ILE A 267 9.29 0.20 -26.14
C ILE A 267 9.16 -1.32 -26.23
N MET A 268 9.32 -1.83 -27.45
CA MET A 268 9.41 -3.27 -27.73
C MET A 268 10.85 -3.74 -27.56
N ILE A 269 11.06 -4.75 -26.71
CA ILE A 269 12.37 -5.40 -26.54
C ILE A 269 12.29 -6.84 -27.08
N GLN A 270 13.36 -7.27 -27.75
CA GLN A 270 13.55 -8.61 -28.34
C GLN A 270 14.16 -9.59 -27.34
#